data_AF-K2EMA8-F1
#
_entry.id   AF-K2EMA8-F1
#
_cell.length_a   1.000
_cell.length_b   1.000
_cell.length_c   1.000
_cell.angle_alpha   90.00
_cell.angle_beta   90.00
_cell.angle_gamma   90.00
#
_symmetry.space_group_name_H-M   'P 1'
#
loop_
_entity.id
_entity.type
_entity.pdbx_description
1 polymer ?
#
loop_
_entity_poly.entity_id
_entity_poly.type
_entity_poly.pdbx_seq_one_letter_code
_entity_poly.pdbx_strand_id
1 'polypeptide(L)' 'KSQFKPHSLEYFRKIEQTGEELIITDHGRPVLKVIPFVEDLEECFRGLRNTVLKYDAPLEPVGDEDWEALK' A
#
# COMPACT_ATOMS: atom_id res chain seq x y z
N LYS A 1 4.80 2.79 -23.57
CA LYS A 1 4.98 4.18 -23.05
C LYS A 1 4.26 5.30 -23.84
N SER A 2 3.81 5.09 -25.09
CA SER A 2 3.22 6.15 -25.94
C SER A 2 1.90 6.75 -25.42
N GLN A 3 1.04 5.96 -24.77
CA GLN A 3 -0.27 6.44 -24.29
C GLN A 3 -0.23 7.25 -22.98
N PHE A 4 0.77 6.99 -22.12
CA PHE A 4 0.86 7.65 -20.81
C PHE A 4 1.33 9.10 -20.92
N LYS A 5 2.36 9.38 -21.75
CA LYS A 5 2.98 10.72 -21.83
C LYS A 5 1.99 11.86 -22.17
N PRO A 6 1.05 11.68 -23.13
CA PRO A 6 0.09 12.74 -23.46
C PRO A 6 -0.96 13.00 -22.37
N HIS A 7 -1.23 12.01 -21.50
CA HIS A 7 -2.32 12.05 -20.52
C HIS A 7 -1.83 12.09 -19.06
N SER A 8 -0.52 12.22 -18.84
CA SER A 8 0.07 12.09 -17.51
C SER A 8 -0.52 13.08 -16.50
N LEU A 9 -0.70 14.35 -16.90
CA LEU A 9 -1.30 15.38 -16.05
C LEU A 9 -2.76 15.11 -15.69
N GLU A 10 -3.54 14.53 -16.61
CA GLU A 10 -4.92 14.14 -16.33
C GLU A 10 -4.97 13.03 -15.28
N TYR A 11 -4.14 12.00 -15.45
CA TYR A 11 -4.02 10.93 -14.48
C TYR A 11 -3.59 11.43 -13.10
N PHE A 12 -2.60 12.34 -13.04
CA PHE A 12 -2.16 12.90 -11.76
C PHE A 12 -3.27 13.68 -11.06
N ARG A 13 -4.04 14.52 -11.79
CA ARG A 13 -5.20 15.20 -11.22
C ARG A 13 -6.25 14.23 -10.71
N LYS A 14 -6.51 13.13 -11.42
CA LYS A 14 -7.43 12.09 -10.95
C LYS A 14 -6.93 11.47 -9.63
N ILE A 15 -5.65 11.14 -9.54
CA ILE A 15 -5.02 10.58 -8.32
C ILE A 15 -5.15 11.57 -7.16
N GLU A 16 -4.82 12.85 -7.38
CA GLU A 16 -4.95 13.92 -6.37
C GLU A 16 -6.39 14.10 -5.87
N GLN A 17 -7.38 14.01 -6.76
CA GLN A 17 -8.79 14.22 -6.41
C GLN A 17 -9.43 13.00 -5.73
N THR A 18 -9.06 11.79 -6.14
CA THR A 18 -9.74 10.56 -5.72
C THR A 18 -9.00 9.78 -4.65
N GLY A 19 -7.68 9.97 -4.56
CA GLY A 19 -6.82 9.14 -3.73
C GLY A 19 -6.49 7.77 -4.35
N GLU A 20 -7.08 7.42 -5.51
CA GLU A 20 -6.86 6.12 -6.17
C GLU A 20 -5.43 6.02 -6.71
N GLU A 21 -4.80 4.87 -6.53
CA GLU A 21 -3.48 4.59 -7.10
C GLU A 21 -3.53 4.26 -8.59
N LEU A 22 -2.43 4.58 -9.30
CA LEU A 22 -2.24 4.22 -10.70
C LEU A 22 -1.03 3.31 -10.87
N ILE A 23 -1.22 2.17 -11.53
CA ILE A 23 -0.13 1.27 -11.94
C ILE A 23 0.21 1.54 -13.41
N ILE A 24 1.45 1.92 -13.66
CA ILE A 24 1.98 2.07 -15.03
C ILE A 24 2.64 0.75 -15.42
N THR A 25 2.21 0.20 -16.54
CA THR A 25 2.80 -1.02 -17.12
C THR A 25 3.66 -0.71 -18.34
N ASP A 26 4.72 -1.48 -18.54
CA ASP A 26 5.46 -1.56 -19.78
C ASP A 26 5.32 -2.98 -20.36
N HIS A 27 4.75 -3.10 -21.56
CA HIS A 27 4.45 -4.39 -22.19
C HIS A 27 3.70 -5.38 -21.27
N GLY A 28 2.67 -4.90 -20.57
CA GLY A 28 1.84 -5.71 -19.66
C GLY A 28 2.48 -6.02 -18.31
N ARG A 29 3.74 -5.60 -18.08
CA ARG A 29 4.44 -5.77 -16.82
C ARG A 29 4.33 -4.49 -15.99
N PRO A 30 3.86 -4.53 -14.74
CA PRO A 30 3.91 -3.39 -13.83
C PRO A 30 5.34 -2.88 -13.66
N VAL A 31 5.57 -1.57 -13.81
CA VAL A 31 6.91 -0.97 -13.67
C VAL A 31 6.94 0.22 -12.72
N LEU A 32 5.83 0.94 -12.55
CA LEU A 32 5.73 2.05 -11.61
C LEU A 32 4.34 2.05 -10.96
N LYS A 33 4.30 2.55 -9.73
CA LYS A 33 3.08 2.86 -9.00
C LYS A 33 3.11 4.34 -8.63
N VAL A 34 2.06 5.06 -8.98
CA VAL A 34 1.88 6.47 -8.61
C VAL A 34 0.76 6.53 -7.60
N ILE A 35 1.05 7.09 -6.44
CA ILE A 35 0.11 7.26 -5.33
C ILE A 35 0.05 8.74 -4.95
N PRO A 36 -1.05 9.20 -4.34
CA PRO A 36 -1.09 10.52 -3.72
C PRO A 36 0.04 10.64 -2.71
N PHE A 37 0.68 11.81 -2.68
CA PHE A 37 1.62 12.11 -1.62
C PHE A 37 0.85 12.46 -0.34
N VAL A 38 1.25 11.85 0.77
CA VAL A 38 0.72 12.15 2.10
C VAL A 38 1.84 12.74 2.94
N GLU A 39 1.66 13.96 3.40
CA GLU A 39 2.65 14.70 4.20
C GLU A 39 2.83 14.08 5.60
N ASP A 40 1.73 13.67 6.22
CA ASP A 40 1.73 13.02 7.54
C ASP A 40 1.28 11.55 7.42
N LEU A 41 2.25 10.63 7.46
CA LEU A 41 1.96 9.20 7.46
C LEU A 41 1.27 8.75 8.76
N GLU A 42 1.50 9.42 9.89
CA GLU A 42 0.80 9.07 11.13
C GLU A 42 -0.70 9.31 11.01
N GLU A 43 -1.10 10.36 10.29
CA GLU A 43 -2.50 10.70 10.03
C GLU A 43 -3.24 9.55 9.31
N CYS A 44 -2.59 8.90 8.33
CA CYS A 44 -3.14 7.72 7.64
C CYS A 44 -3.42 6.56 8.60
N PHE A 45 -2.56 6.37 9.60
CA PHE A 45 -2.68 5.27 10.57
C PHE A 45 -3.38 5.68 11.86
N ARG A 46 -3.83 6.93 11.99
CA ARG A 46 -4.49 7.43 13.20
C ARG A 46 -5.67 6.57 13.62
N GLY A 47 -6.45 6.07 12.65
CA GLY A 47 -7.58 5.18 12.91
C GLY A 47 -7.21 3.81 13.48
N LEU A 48 -5.96 3.38 13.32
CA LEU A 48 -5.43 2.15 13.91
C LEU A 48 -4.77 2.38 15.28
N ARG A 49 -4.61 3.63 15.71
CA ARG A 49 -4.06 3.90 17.04
C ARG A 49 -5.03 3.44 18.11
N ASN A 50 -4.50 2.75 19.11
CA ASN A 50 -5.26 2.23 20.25
C ASN A 50 -6.38 1.25 19.86
N THR A 51 -6.34 0.63 18.67
CA THR A 51 -7.34 -0.38 18.27
C THR A 51 -7.01 -1.79 18.72
N VAL A 52 -5.82 -2.02 19.31
CA VAL A 52 -5.45 -3.36 19.76
C VAL A 52 -6.25 -3.73 20.99
N LEU A 53 -7.10 -4.76 20.85
CA LEU A 53 -8.00 -5.23 21.91
C LEU A 53 -7.31 -6.20 22.89
N LYS A 54 -6.29 -6.92 22.43
CA LYS A 54 -5.61 -7.95 23.21
C LYS A 54 -4.19 -8.20 22.69
N TYR A 55 -3.28 -8.49 23.61
CA TYR A 55 -1.94 -9.00 23.33
C TYR A 55 -1.78 -10.32 24.09
N ASP A 56 -1.89 -11.44 23.37
CA ASP A 56 -1.67 -12.76 23.94
C ASP A 56 -0.25 -13.21 23.62
N ALA A 57 0.56 -13.38 24.67
CA ALA A 57 1.92 -13.92 24.59
C ALA A 57 2.76 -13.36 23.40
N PRO A 58 2.76 -12.03 23.13
CA PRO A 58 3.31 -11.49 21.88
C PRO A 58 4.84 -11.60 21.76
N LEU A 59 5.50 -11.97 22.86
CA LEU A 59 6.94 -12.15 22.96
C LEU A 59 7.31 -13.61 23.21
N GLU A 60 6.34 -14.51 23.36
CA GLU A 60 6.64 -15.93 23.44
C GLU A 60 7.11 -16.43 22.08
N PRO A 61 8.13 -17.30 22.03
CA PRO A 61 8.54 -17.92 20.78
C PRO A 61 7.37 -18.73 20.24
N VAL A 62 7.02 -18.48 18.98
CA VAL A 62 6.15 -19.40 18.22
C VAL A 62 6.84 -20.77 18.21
N GLY A 63 6.07 -21.83 18.51
CA GLY A 63 6.63 -23.18 18.60
C GLY A 63 7.18 -23.62 17.25
N ASP A 64 8.23 -24.45 17.24
CA ASP A 64 8.83 -24.96 16.00
C ASP A 64 7.79 -25.67 15.09
N GLU A 65 6.75 -26.25 15.69
CA GLU A 65 5.64 -26.90 14.97
C GLU A 65 4.68 -25.91 14.27
N ASP A 66 4.54 -24.68 14.77
CA ASP A 66 3.63 -23.66 14.21
C ASP A 66 4.16 -23.04 12.90
N TRP A 67 5.48 -23.09 12.68
CA TRP A 67 6.12 -22.62 11.45
C TRP A 67 5.84 -23.51 10.23
N GLU A 68 5.54 -24.80 10.44
CA GLU A 68 5.32 -25.77 9.37
C GLU A 68 3.90 -25.71 8.78
N ALA A 69 3.02 -24.84 9.30
CA ALA A 69 1.64 -24.67 8.84
C ALA A 69 1.48 -23.98 7.45
N LEU A 70 2.59 -23.65 6.77
CA LEU A 70 2.61 -23.05 5.44
C LEU A 70 3.16 -23.97 4.33
N LYS A 71 3.34 -25.28 4.59
CA LYS A 71 3.67 -26.26 3.54
C LYS A 71 2.46 -26.83 2.82
#